data_AF-A0A7S3WXN6-F1
#
_entry.id   AF-A0A7S3WXN6-F1
#
_cell.length_a   1.000
_cell.length_b   1.000
_cell.length_c   1.000
_cell.angle_alpha   90.00
_cell.angle_beta   90.00
_cell.angle_gamma   90.00
#
_symmetry.space_group_name_H-M   'P 1'
#
loop_
_entity.id
_entity.type
_entity.pdbx_description
1 polymer ?
#
loop_
_entity_poly.entity_id
_entity_poly.type
_entity_poly.pdbx_seq_one_letter_code
_entity_poly.pdbx_strand_id
1 'polypeptide(L)'
;MADPFSLGGFIPKVDRNGFKMVDIQQGTGLVTAKTREEDRDSNMTKVTEDKKLGVWRAPYVHSFFDTRIVRRSNMLLADLANQPYGLTFNFMEYAMLPPESVAAARRSEGSEEMAKPYGQYGMTLEDEEAMMKSEGKEFKEGEGPNLEDMTDAWSGFFLYAESQHGSQVKCSFVGSDGYFETSRVAVETALTLRFDREKLPCKGGVLTPSVAGSTSLVERLIESGVKFKMGDWMAGGDLAPPSMK
;
A
#
# COMPACT_ATOMS: atom_id res chain seq x y z
N MET A 1 -25.92 13.13 0.82
CA MET A 1 -25.38 11.75 0.83
C MET A 1 -24.11 11.79 1.63
N ALA A 2 -23.96 10.95 2.66
CA ALA A 2 -22.68 10.82 3.35
C ALA A 2 -21.66 10.26 2.34
N ASP A 3 -20.50 10.91 2.25
CA ASP A 3 -19.40 10.49 1.39
C ASP A 3 -18.97 9.06 1.79
N PRO A 4 -19.21 8.05 0.94
CA PRO A 4 -18.87 6.66 1.23
C PRO A 4 -17.35 6.44 1.31
N PHE A 5 -16.55 7.45 1.00
CA PHE A 5 -15.09 7.40 1.02
C PHE A 5 -14.44 8.21 2.17
N SER A 6 -15.24 8.89 3.00
CA SER A 6 -14.81 9.56 4.26
C SER A 6 -14.31 8.60 5.36
N LEU A 7 -13.94 7.38 4.98
CA LEU A 7 -13.70 6.22 5.84
C LEU A 7 -12.37 6.30 6.60
N GLY A 8 -12.37 7.07 7.68
CA GLY A 8 -11.61 6.69 8.88
C GLY A 8 -12.35 5.61 9.69
N GLY A 9 -12.65 4.47 9.06
CA GLY A 9 -13.13 3.27 9.77
C GLY A 9 -14.65 3.15 9.96
N PHE A 10 -15.50 3.92 9.29
CA PHE A 10 -16.95 3.69 9.38
C PHE A 10 -17.38 2.43 8.59
N ILE A 11 -17.61 1.33 9.29
CA ILE A 11 -18.41 0.23 8.75
C ILE A 11 -19.89 0.63 8.88
N PRO A 12 -20.60 0.92 7.78
CA PRO A 12 -22.02 1.22 7.87
C PRO A 12 -22.76 0.00 8.43
N LYS A 13 -23.64 0.23 9.40
CA LYS A 13 -24.43 -0.82 10.07
C LYS A 13 -25.25 -1.64 9.06
N VAL A 14 -25.57 -1.07 7.90
CA VAL A 14 -26.29 -1.69 6.78
C VAL A 14 -25.75 -1.17 5.43
N ASP A 15 -25.72 -1.98 4.36
CA ASP A 15 -25.45 -1.49 2.99
C ASP A 15 -26.62 -0.66 2.42
N ARG A 16 -26.41 -0.17 1.19
CA ARG A 16 -27.41 0.46 0.32
C ARG A 16 -28.67 -0.37 0.07
N ASN A 17 -28.65 -1.67 0.37
CA ASN A 17 -29.77 -2.59 0.19
C ASN A 17 -30.43 -2.97 1.53
N GLY A 18 -29.98 -2.41 2.65
CA GLY A 18 -30.51 -2.70 3.99
C GLY A 18 -29.95 -3.98 4.63
N PHE A 19 -28.96 -4.65 4.03
CA PHE A 19 -28.30 -5.81 4.64
C PHE A 19 -27.23 -5.36 5.63
N LYS A 20 -27.19 -5.98 6.81
CA LYS A 20 -26.14 -5.78 7.81
C LYS A 20 -24.80 -6.26 7.24
N MET A 21 -24.00 -5.35 6.71
CA MET A 21 -22.84 -5.70 5.85
C MET A 21 -21.69 -6.35 6.58
N VAL A 22 -21.46 -5.97 7.84
CA VAL A 22 -20.42 -6.57 8.65
C VAL A 22 -20.90 -6.48 10.09
N ASP A 23 -21.35 -7.61 10.61
CA ASP A 23 -21.35 -7.80 12.05
C ASP A 23 -19.93 -8.26 12.37
N ILE A 24 -19.13 -7.42 13.03
CA ILE A 24 -17.90 -7.86 13.67
C ILE A 24 -18.37 -8.75 14.83
N GLN A 25 -18.75 -10.00 14.52
CA GLN A 25 -19.48 -10.88 15.44
C GLN A 25 -18.63 -11.27 16.65
N GLN A 26 -17.30 -11.24 16.50
CA GLN A 26 -16.31 -11.63 17.50
C GLN A 26 -15.42 -10.45 17.91
N GLY A 27 -15.86 -9.22 17.60
CA GLY A 27 -15.10 -8.02 17.80
C GLY A 27 -14.63 -7.93 19.23
N THR A 28 -13.32 -7.92 19.41
CA THR A 28 -12.68 -7.86 20.74
C THR A 28 -13.08 -6.61 21.53
N GLY A 29 -13.74 -5.63 20.88
CA GLY A 29 -14.00 -4.30 21.41
C GLY A 29 -12.74 -3.44 21.49
N LEU A 30 -11.59 -3.95 21.02
CA LEU A 30 -10.27 -3.36 21.24
C LEU A 30 -9.84 -2.38 20.14
N VAL A 31 -10.44 -2.44 18.94
CA VAL A 31 -10.08 -1.54 17.82
C VAL A 31 -11.15 -0.47 17.64
N THR A 32 -10.74 0.80 17.64
CA THR A 32 -11.65 1.93 17.42
C THR A 32 -11.98 2.11 15.93
N ALA A 33 -13.28 2.18 15.62
CA ALA A 33 -13.79 2.54 14.29
C ALA A 33 -13.91 4.06 14.08
N LYS A 34 -13.53 4.87 15.09
CA LYS A 34 -13.56 6.32 15.00
C LYS A 34 -12.28 6.84 14.35
N THR A 35 -12.43 7.68 13.32
CA THR A 35 -11.36 8.50 12.77
C THR A 35 -10.76 9.39 13.86
N ARG A 36 -9.46 9.27 14.10
CA ARG A 36 -8.73 10.20 14.99
C ARG A 36 -8.13 11.34 14.17
N GLU A 37 -7.65 12.38 14.84
CA GLU A 37 -7.06 13.54 14.17
C GLU A 37 -5.88 13.12 13.28
N GLU A 38 -5.05 12.20 13.78
CA GLU A 38 -3.91 11.63 13.07
C GLU A 38 -4.30 10.77 11.85
N ASP A 39 -5.52 10.24 11.80
CA ASP A 39 -6.00 9.38 10.72
C ASP A 39 -6.58 10.17 9.53
N ARG A 40 -6.69 11.50 9.65
CA ARG A 40 -7.34 12.37 8.66
C ARG A 40 -6.52 12.51 7.38
N ASP A 41 -7.22 12.47 6.24
CA ASP A 41 -6.61 12.66 4.92
C ASP A 41 -5.92 14.01 4.77
N SER A 42 -6.38 15.04 5.49
CA SER A 42 -5.73 16.35 5.54
C SER A 42 -4.27 16.30 6.02
N ASN A 43 -3.84 15.22 6.67
CA ASN A 43 -2.46 15.01 7.09
C ASN A 43 -1.58 14.44 5.97
N MET A 44 -2.18 14.05 4.84
CA MET A 44 -1.52 13.47 3.67
C MET A 44 -1.62 14.36 2.42
N THR A 45 -2.21 15.56 2.52
CA THR A 45 -2.41 16.48 1.38
C THR A 45 -1.32 17.54 1.22
N LYS A 46 -0.28 17.55 2.06
CA LYS A 46 0.79 18.55 2.01
C LYS A 46 2.16 17.89 1.88
N VAL A 47 3.04 18.58 1.15
CA VAL A 47 4.46 18.26 1.16
C VAL A 47 5.04 18.62 2.53
N THR A 48 5.64 17.65 3.21
CA THR A 48 6.19 17.83 4.57
C THR A 48 7.47 17.02 4.75
N GLU A 49 8.37 17.50 5.60
CA GLU A 49 9.55 16.74 6.02
C GLU A 49 9.20 15.87 7.24
N ASP A 50 9.51 14.59 7.18
CA ASP A 50 9.65 13.78 8.39
C ASP A 50 11.08 13.89 8.93
N LYS A 51 11.24 14.72 9.95
CA LYS A 51 12.54 14.98 10.58
C LYS A 51 13.14 13.75 11.27
N LYS A 52 12.31 12.79 11.68
CA LYS A 52 12.77 11.57 12.35
C LYS A 52 13.40 10.61 11.35
N LEU A 53 12.82 10.52 10.16
CA LEU A 53 13.29 9.66 9.08
C LEU A 53 14.25 10.38 8.13
N GLY A 54 14.29 11.71 8.17
CA GLY A 54 15.10 12.54 7.27
C GLY A 54 14.62 12.48 5.83
N VAL A 55 13.30 12.30 5.61
CA VAL A 55 12.71 12.13 4.28
C VAL A 55 11.64 13.17 4.01
N TRP A 56 11.52 13.58 2.76
CA TRP A 56 10.44 14.42 2.30
C TRP A 56 9.27 13.57 1.81
N ARG A 57 8.07 13.94 2.25
CA ARG A 57 6.80 13.28 1.95
C ARG A 57 5.97 14.18 1.06
N ALA A 58 5.33 13.61 0.05
CA ALA A 58 4.36 14.29 -0.80
C ALA A 58 3.02 13.53 -0.83
N PRO A 59 1.93 14.21 -1.22
CA PRO A 59 0.64 13.56 -1.43
C PRO A 59 0.75 12.45 -2.46
N TYR A 60 0.24 11.27 -2.11
CA TYR A 60 0.11 10.11 -2.98
C TYR A 60 -1.37 9.82 -3.23
N VAL A 61 -1.77 9.78 -4.50
CA VAL A 61 -3.17 9.74 -4.88
C VAL A 61 -3.89 8.49 -4.37
N HIS A 62 -3.21 7.34 -4.37
CA HIS A 62 -3.81 6.07 -3.91
C HIS A 62 -3.85 5.90 -2.39
N SER A 63 -3.15 6.75 -1.62
CA SER A 63 -3.16 6.67 -0.13
C SER A 63 -4.57 6.77 0.46
N PHE A 64 -5.47 7.45 -0.26
CA PHE A 64 -6.88 7.54 0.09
C PHE A 64 -7.59 6.17 0.08
N PHE A 65 -7.22 5.26 -0.82
CA PHE A 65 -7.77 3.90 -0.86
C PHE A 65 -6.98 2.97 0.08
N ASP A 66 -5.65 3.04 0.02
CA ASP A 66 -4.76 2.09 0.69
C ASP A 66 -4.90 2.18 2.21
N THR A 67 -5.00 3.39 2.77
CA THR A 67 -5.22 3.57 4.21
C THR A 67 -6.48 2.89 4.71
N ARG A 68 -7.55 2.84 3.90
CA ARG A 68 -8.82 2.19 4.26
C ARG A 68 -8.67 0.68 4.25
N ILE A 69 -8.00 0.14 3.23
CA ILE A 69 -7.76 -1.29 3.08
C ILE A 69 -6.87 -1.81 4.22
N VAL A 70 -5.82 -1.08 4.57
CA VAL A 70 -4.92 -1.44 5.67
C VAL A 70 -5.65 -1.39 7.03
N ARG A 71 -6.42 -0.33 7.30
CA ARG A 71 -7.22 -0.22 8.53
C ARG A 71 -8.28 -1.32 8.61
N ARG A 72 -8.95 -1.65 7.49
CA ARG A 72 -9.89 -2.78 7.41
C ARG A 72 -9.19 -4.11 7.72
N SER A 73 -7.98 -4.31 7.22
CA SER A 73 -7.20 -5.51 7.50
C SER A 73 -6.90 -5.65 9.00
N ASN A 74 -6.52 -4.54 9.67
CA ASN A 74 -6.33 -4.53 11.13
C ASN A 74 -7.60 -4.91 11.89
N MET A 75 -8.77 -4.40 11.47
CA MET A 75 -10.06 -4.75 12.07
C MET A 75 -10.42 -6.22 11.89
N LEU A 76 -10.21 -6.77 10.68
CA LEU A 76 -10.47 -8.18 10.39
C LEU A 76 -9.54 -9.10 11.20
N LEU A 77 -8.26 -8.74 11.35
CA LEU A 77 -7.32 -9.49 12.19
C LEU A 77 -7.71 -9.44 13.68
N ALA A 78 -8.24 -8.31 14.15
CA ALA A 78 -8.75 -8.21 15.52
C ALA A 78 -9.93 -9.17 15.73
N ASP A 79 -10.89 -9.17 14.80
CA ASP A 79 -12.12 -9.95 14.89
C ASP A 79 -11.90 -11.46 14.71
N LEU A 80 -11.19 -11.83 13.63
CA LEU A 80 -11.11 -13.22 13.18
C LEU A 80 -9.91 -13.99 13.73
N ALA A 81 -8.84 -13.28 14.12
CA ALA A 81 -7.58 -13.89 14.53
C ALA A 81 -7.10 -13.45 15.92
N ASN A 82 -7.75 -12.45 16.55
CA ASN A 82 -7.31 -11.81 17.79
C ASN A 82 -5.83 -11.38 17.76
N GLN A 83 -5.34 -10.98 16.58
CA GLN A 83 -3.95 -10.55 16.34
C GLN A 83 -3.90 -9.29 15.46
N PRO A 84 -4.50 -8.16 15.91
CA PRO A 84 -4.39 -6.91 15.17
C PRO A 84 -2.93 -6.42 15.12
N TYR A 85 -2.60 -5.60 14.12
CA TYR A 85 -1.35 -4.85 14.09
C TYR A 85 -1.23 -3.93 15.32
N GLY A 86 -2.36 -3.38 15.78
CA GLY A 86 -2.43 -2.63 17.02
C GLY A 86 -3.85 -2.19 17.36
N LEU A 87 -4.11 -2.00 18.66
CA LEU A 87 -5.42 -1.58 19.17
C LEU A 87 -5.73 -0.11 18.82
N THR A 88 -4.68 0.71 18.76
CA THR A 88 -4.70 2.13 18.40
C THR A 88 -3.94 2.39 17.10
N PHE A 89 -3.90 1.39 16.22
CA PHE A 89 -3.11 1.41 14.98
C PHE A 89 -3.49 2.58 14.07
N ASN A 90 -2.50 3.41 13.74
CA ASN A 90 -2.59 4.48 12.73
C ASN A 90 -1.74 4.05 11.52
N PHE A 91 -2.20 4.42 10.33
CA PHE A 91 -1.47 4.22 9.09
C PHE A 91 -1.67 5.45 8.20
N MET A 92 -0.56 5.94 7.67
CA MET A 92 -0.48 7.03 6.70
C MET A 92 0.51 6.60 5.62
N GLU A 93 0.24 7.03 4.40
CA GLU A 93 1.05 6.69 3.24
C GLU A 93 1.32 7.95 2.43
N TYR A 94 2.54 8.03 1.91
CA TYR A 94 3.06 9.20 1.23
C TYR A 94 3.93 8.75 0.07
N ALA A 95 3.97 9.57 -0.98
CA ALA A 95 5.03 9.47 -1.96
C ALA A 95 6.33 9.98 -1.29
N MET A 96 7.39 9.21 -1.42
CA MET A 96 8.70 9.58 -0.88
C MET A 96 9.48 10.38 -1.94
N LEU A 97 9.81 11.63 -1.61
CA LEU A 97 10.61 12.48 -2.49
C LEU A 97 12.11 12.16 -2.33
N PRO A 98 12.92 12.30 -3.38
CA PRO A 98 14.36 12.11 -3.30
C PRO A 98 14.98 13.13 -2.32
N PRO A 99 16.10 12.79 -1.66
CA PRO A 99 16.86 13.76 -0.87
C PRO A 99 17.23 14.99 -1.69
N GLU A 100 17.25 16.17 -1.06
CA GLU A 100 17.54 17.45 -1.75
C GLU A 100 18.86 17.43 -2.50
N SER A 101 19.89 16.76 -1.97
CA SER A 101 21.18 16.60 -2.64
C SER A 101 21.06 15.84 -3.98
N VAL A 102 20.22 14.81 -4.02
CA VAL A 102 19.93 14.05 -5.24
C VAL A 102 19.11 14.89 -6.22
N ALA A 103 18.08 15.59 -5.73
CA ALA A 103 17.27 16.47 -6.55
C ALA A 103 18.07 17.66 -7.13
N ALA A 104 19.00 18.22 -6.37
CA ALA A 104 19.90 19.30 -6.79
C ALA A 104 20.93 18.82 -7.83
N ALA A 105 21.54 17.65 -7.62
CA ALA A 105 22.48 17.06 -8.58
C ALA A 105 21.82 16.84 -9.95
N ARG A 106 20.63 16.23 -9.97
CA ARG A 106 19.90 15.98 -11.22
C ARG A 106 19.42 17.25 -11.93
N ARG A 107 19.09 18.31 -11.19
CA ARG A 107 18.81 19.65 -11.78
C ARG A 107 20.05 20.24 -12.44
N SER A 108 21.22 20.11 -11.82
CA SER A 108 22.47 20.67 -12.33
C SER A 108 22.98 19.98 -13.61
N GLU A 109 22.58 18.73 -13.85
CA GLU A 109 22.93 17.95 -15.05
C GLU A 109 22.08 18.32 -16.28
N GLY A 110 21.21 19.33 -16.20
CA GLY A 110 20.34 19.76 -17.31
C GLY A 110 19.18 18.80 -17.58
N SER A 111 19.03 17.78 -16.73
CA SER A 111 17.99 16.76 -16.80
C SER A 111 16.86 17.07 -15.83
N GLU A 112 16.17 18.20 -16.04
CA GLU A 112 14.99 18.60 -15.25
C GLU A 112 13.95 17.47 -15.15
N GLU A 113 13.85 16.64 -16.19
CA GLU A 113 12.98 15.48 -16.26
C GLU A 113 13.43 14.32 -15.36
N MET A 114 14.74 14.06 -15.25
CA MET A 114 15.32 13.09 -14.31
C MET A 114 15.31 13.59 -12.87
N ALA A 115 15.30 14.91 -12.66
CA ALA A 115 15.22 15.54 -11.35
C ALA A 115 13.83 15.44 -10.71
N LYS A 116 12.81 15.06 -11.49
CA LYS A 116 11.49 14.73 -10.95
C LYS A 116 11.62 13.50 -10.02
N PRO A 117 11.04 13.55 -8.81
CA PRO A 117 10.90 12.38 -7.95
C PRO A 117 10.38 11.17 -8.74
N TYR A 118 10.91 9.99 -8.44
CA TYR A 118 10.30 8.74 -8.91
C TYR A 118 8.97 8.55 -8.18
N GLY A 119 7.88 8.34 -8.93
CA GLY A 119 6.54 8.11 -8.41
C GLY A 119 5.53 9.20 -8.77
N GLN A 120 4.24 8.87 -8.67
CA GLN A 120 3.15 9.82 -8.86
C GLN A 120 2.95 10.61 -7.56
N TYR A 121 3.20 11.92 -7.58
CA TYR A 121 3.01 12.80 -6.43
C TYR A 121 2.24 14.04 -6.85
N GLY A 122 1.32 14.49 -5.99
CA GLY A 122 0.64 15.78 -6.16
C GLY A 122 -0.30 15.91 -7.37
N MET A 123 -0.72 14.79 -7.99
CA MET A 123 -1.75 14.73 -9.03
C MET A 123 -3.07 14.20 -8.47
N THR A 124 -4.20 14.61 -9.05
CA THR A 124 -5.50 13.99 -8.76
C THR A 124 -5.68 12.70 -9.58
N LEU A 125 -6.72 11.91 -9.26
CA LEU A 125 -7.06 10.73 -10.07
C LEU A 125 -7.45 11.13 -11.49
N GLU A 126 -8.17 12.24 -11.65
CA GLU A 126 -8.56 12.73 -12.97
C GLU A 126 -7.33 13.16 -13.79
N ASP A 127 -6.35 13.79 -13.15
CA ASP A 127 -5.09 14.17 -13.79
C ASP A 127 -4.30 12.92 -14.24
N GLU A 128 -4.26 11.89 -13.39
CA GLU A 128 -3.62 10.60 -13.68
C GLU A 128 -4.30 9.88 -14.85
N GLU A 129 -5.63 9.77 -14.82
CA GLU A 129 -6.42 9.16 -15.90
C GLU A 129 -6.22 9.90 -17.23
N ALA A 130 -6.23 11.24 -17.21
CA ALA A 130 -5.98 12.06 -18.39
C ALA A 130 -4.55 11.87 -18.94
N MET A 131 -3.55 11.78 -18.06
CA MET A 131 -2.17 11.51 -18.43
C MET A 131 -2.04 10.13 -19.09
N MET A 132 -2.54 9.08 -18.43
CA MET A 132 -2.49 7.70 -18.95
C MET A 132 -3.17 7.59 -20.32
N LYS A 133 -4.30 8.27 -20.49
CA LYS A 133 -5.00 8.34 -21.77
C LYS A 133 -4.18 9.08 -22.84
N SER A 134 -3.55 10.19 -22.48
CA SER A 134 -2.70 10.95 -23.41
C SER A 134 -1.46 10.19 -23.86
N GLU A 135 -0.93 9.32 -22.99
CA GLU A 135 0.22 8.45 -23.26
C GLU A 135 -0.17 7.14 -23.96
N GLY A 136 -1.46 6.90 -24.20
CA GLY A 136 -1.95 5.65 -24.79
C GLY A 136 -1.81 4.43 -23.86
N LYS A 137 -1.68 4.65 -22.55
CA LYS A 137 -1.57 3.63 -21.50
C LYS A 137 -2.92 3.32 -20.84
N GLU A 138 -4.02 3.78 -21.42
CA GLU A 138 -5.38 3.39 -21.04
C GLU A 138 -5.69 2.02 -21.69
N PHE A 139 -5.57 0.95 -20.92
CA PHE A 139 -5.86 -0.41 -21.37
C PHE A 139 -7.32 -0.77 -21.09
N LYS A 140 -7.97 -1.48 -22.04
CA LYS A 140 -9.31 -2.02 -21.81
C LYS A 140 -9.26 -3.26 -20.93
N GLU A 141 -10.42 -3.67 -20.43
CA GLU A 141 -10.55 -4.95 -19.73
C GLU A 141 -10.03 -6.11 -20.61
N GLY A 142 -9.07 -6.87 -20.08
CA GLY A 142 -8.42 -7.96 -20.80
C GLY A 142 -7.21 -7.55 -21.67
N GLU A 143 -6.90 -6.27 -21.75
CA GLU A 143 -5.66 -5.73 -22.33
C GLU A 143 -4.69 -5.29 -21.22
N GLY A 144 -3.43 -5.10 -21.58
CA GLY A 144 -2.38 -4.62 -20.68
C GLY A 144 -1.11 -4.28 -21.45
N PRO A 145 -0.10 -3.70 -20.79
CA PRO A 145 1.17 -3.41 -21.45
C PRO A 145 1.86 -4.70 -21.91
N ASN A 146 2.73 -4.62 -22.92
CA ASN A 146 3.57 -5.77 -23.25
C ASN A 146 4.57 -6.02 -22.12
N LEU A 147 4.99 -7.28 -21.92
CA LEU A 147 5.98 -7.63 -20.89
C LEU A 147 7.29 -6.85 -21.05
N GLU A 148 7.71 -6.59 -22.29
CA GLU A 148 8.92 -5.81 -22.59
C GLU A 148 8.81 -4.36 -22.12
N ASP A 149 7.60 -3.78 -22.14
CA ASP A 149 7.36 -2.40 -21.70
C ASP A 149 7.37 -2.25 -20.17
N MET A 150 7.34 -3.37 -19.43
CA MET A 150 7.33 -3.42 -17.97
C MET A 150 8.73 -3.57 -17.35
N THR A 151 9.80 -3.69 -18.15
CA THR A 151 11.17 -3.94 -17.63
C THR A 151 11.81 -2.72 -16.99
N ASP A 152 11.40 -1.52 -17.41
CA ASP A 152 12.07 -0.27 -17.07
C ASP A 152 11.41 0.46 -15.88
N ALA A 153 10.33 -0.11 -15.34
CA ALA A 153 9.59 0.41 -14.21
C ALA A 153 9.65 -0.54 -13.02
N TRP A 154 9.61 0.02 -11.82
CA TRP A 154 9.63 -0.73 -10.57
C TRP A 154 8.93 0.05 -9.46
N SER A 155 8.47 -0.67 -8.45
CA SER A 155 7.75 -0.12 -7.31
C SER A 155 8.49 -0.42 -6.01
N GLY A 156 8.58 0.58 -5.13
CA GLY A 156 9.28 0.49 -3.86
C GLY A 156 8.42 1.00 -2.70
N PHE A 157 8.28 0.20 -1.65
CA PHE A 157 7.58 0.57 -0.43
C PHE A 157 8.55 0.61 0.73
N PHE A 158 8.56 1.72 1.46
CA PHE A 158 9.44 1.95 2.60
C PHE A 158 8.60 2.21 3.84
N LEU A 159 8.50 1.20 4.70
CA LEU A 159 7.66 1.22 5.88
C LEU A 159 8.49 1.54 7.11
N TYR A 160 7.93 2.39 7.96
CA TYR A 160 8.41 2.65 9.30
C TYR A 160 7.23 2.53 10.26
N ALA A 161 7.40 1.73 11.31
CA ALA A 161 6.39 1.54 12.33
C ALA A 161 6.97 1.81 13.73
N GLU A 162 6.13 2.36 14.60
CA GLU A 162 6.47 2.70 15.97
C GLU A 162 5.35 2.28 16.92
N SER A 163 5.71 1.59 17.98
CA SER A 163 4.78 1.20 19.04
C SER A 163 4.53 2.34 20.03
N GLN A 164 3.46 2.23 20.82
CA GLN A 164 3.15 3.19 21.90
C GLN A 164 4.24 3.27 22.98
N HIS A 165 5.11 2.26 23.07
CA HIS A 165 6.23 2.21 24.01
C HIS A 165 7.57 2.61 23.37
N GLY A 166 7.56 3.13 22.14
CA GLY A 166 8.74 3.67 21.47
C GLY A 166 9.62 2.65 20.75
N SER A 167 9.27 1.36 20.75
CA SER A 167 9.92 0.36 19.87
C SER A 167 9.65 0.69 18.40
N GLN A 168 10.67 0.56 17.56
CA GLN A 168 10.63 0.97 16.15
C GLN A 168 11.08 -0.16 15.25
N VAL A 169 10.52 -0.21 14.04
CA VAL A 169 10.95 -1.13 13.00
C VAL A 169 10.86 -0.47 11.63
N LYS A 170 11.83 -0.79 10.78
CA LYS A 170 11.83 -0.46 9.36
C LYS A 170 11.68 -1.71 8.53
N CYS A 171 11.03 -1.56 7.39
CA CYS A 171 10.88 -2.61 6.41
C CYS A 171 10.82 -1.99 5.02
N SER A 172 11.32 -2.68 4.01
CA SER A 172 11.13 -2.26 2.62
C SER A 172 10.83 -3.43 1.69
N PHE A 173 10.01 -3.16 0.68
CA PHE A 173 9.67 -4.07 -0.41
C PHE A 173 10.03 -3.42 -1.75
N VAL A 174 10.60 -4.19 -2.67
CA VAL A 174 10.84 -3.76 -4.05
C VAL A 174 10.29 -4.81 -4.99
N GLY A 175 9.36 -4.37 -5.82
CA GLY A 175 8.76 -5.16 -6.90
C GLY A 175 9.10 -4.56 -8.27
N SER A 176 8.55 -5.18 -9.29
CA SER A 176 8.57 -4.77 -10.70
C SER A 176 7.52 -3.68 -10.94
N ASP A 177 7.19 -3.43 -12.21
CA ASP A 177 6.11 -2.54 -12.63
C ASP A 177 4.77 -2.83 -11.91
N GLY A 178 3.96 -1.78 -11.72
CA GLY A 178 2.68 -1.85 -11.03
C GLY A 178 1.69 -2.84 -11.64
N TYR A 179 1.63 -2.98 -12.97
CA TYR A 179 0.76 -3.97 -13.63
C TYR A 179 1.25 -5.39 -13.37
N PHE A 180 2.57 -5.60 -13.42
CA PHE A 180 3.17 -6.89 -13.14
C PHE A 180 2.93 -7.30 -11.69
N GLU A 181 3.22 -6.42 -10.72
CA GLU A 181 3.04 -6.73 -9.30
C GLU A 181 1.57 -6.91 -8.93
N THR A 182 0.66 -6.14 -9.52
CA THR A 182 -0.79 -6.35 -9.32
C THR A 182 -1.20 -7.74 -9.79
N SER A 183 -0.72 -8.16 -10.96
CA SER A 183 -0.96 -9.51 -11.49
C SER A 183 -0.34 -10.60 -10.63
N ARG A 184 0.92 -10.41 -10.19
CA ARG A 184 1.62 -11.33 -9.28
C ARG A 184 0.84 -11.48 -7.97
N VAL A 185 0.47 -10.39 -7.31
CA VAL A 185 -0.30 -10.45 -6.05
C VAL A 185 -1.62 -11.18 -6.24
N ALA A 186 -2.35 -10.96 -7.35
CA ALA A 186 -3.60 -11.66 -7.62
C ALA A 186 -3.39 -13.18 -7.78
N VAL A 187 -2.41 -13.59 -8.59
CA VAL A 187 -2.08 -15.00 -8.83
C VAL A 187 -1.56 -15.67 -7.56
N GLU A 188 -0.60 -15.05 -6.88
CA GLU A 188 0.00 -15.57 -5.65
C GLU A 188 -1.03 -15.68 -4.52
N THR A 189 -1.98 -14.75 -4.44
CA THR A 189 -3.12 -14.85 -3.51
C THR A 189 -3.97 -16.08 -3.83
N ALA A 190 -4.33 -16.29 -5.10
CA ALA A 190 -5.13 -17.46 -5.50
C ALA A 190 -4.40 -18.79 -5.19
N LEU A 191 -3.10 -18.85 -5.46
CA LEU A 191 -2.26 -20.01 -5.16
C LEU A 191 -2.15 -20.24 -3.64
N THR A 192 -1.95 -19.19 -2.85
CA THR A 192 -1.93 -19.26 -1.37
C THR A 192 -3.24 -19.86 -0.84
N LEU A 193 -4.39 -19.35 -1.30
CA LEU A 193 -5.70 -19.83 -0.88
C LEU A 193 -5.95 -21.30 -1.24
N ARG A 194 -5.41 -21.75 -2.36
CA ARG A 194 -5.59 -23.12 -2.85
C ARG A 194 -4.66 -24.13 -2.18
N PHE A 195 -3.37 -23.78 -2.05
CA PHE A 195 -2.32 -24.74 -1.72
C PHE A 195 -1.86 -24.65 -0.26
N ASP A 196 -2.04 -23.51 0.41
CA ASP A 196 -1.58 -23.31 1.80
C ASP A 196 -2.73 -23.30 2.82
N ARG A 197 -3.91 -23.80 2.44
CA ARG A 197 -5.18 -23.72 3.21
C ARG A 197 -5.07 -24.15 4.67
N GLU A 198 -4.22 -25.12 4.99
CA GLU A 198 -4.03 -25.61 6.35
C GLU A 198 -3.31 -24.59 7.25
N LYS A 199 -2.44 -23.76 6.67
CA LYS A 199 -1.65 -22.73 7.36
C LYS A 199 -2.42 -21.42 7.55
N LEU A 200 -3.52 -21.22 6.81
CA LEU A 200 -4.22 -19.94 6.78
C LEU A 200 -5.02 -19.67 8.07
N PRO A 201 -4.97 -18.42 8.59
CA PRO A 201 -5.59 -18.06 9.87
C PRO A 201 -7.12 -18.01 9.79
N CYS A 202 -7.69 -17.74 8.62
CA CYS A 202 -9.13 -17.62 8.41
C CYS A 202 -9.64 -18.74 7.50
N LYS A 203 -10.82 -19.30 7.82
CA LYS A 203 -11.42 -20.43 7.05
C LYS A 203 -12.36 -20.01 5.92
N GLY A 204 -12.72 -18.72 5.85
CA GLY A 204 -13.57 -18.15 4.79
C GLY A 204 -14.07 -16.74 5.14
N GLY A 205 -14.80 -16.12 4.21
CA GLY A 205 -15.39 -14.78 4.36
C GLY A 205 -14.96 -13.80 3.27
N VAL A 206 -15.32 -12.52 3.45
CA VAL A 206 -14.89 -11.42 2.58
C VAL A 206 -13.68 -10.72 3.21
N LEU A 207 -12.50 -11.18 2.82
CA LEU A 207 -11.22 -10.83 3.43
C LEU A 207 -10.35 -10.00 2.49
N THR A 208 -9.42 -9.22 3.04
CA THR A 208 -8.32 -8.65 2.26
C THR A 208 -7.25 -9.71 2.01
N PRO A 209 -6.42 -9.59 0.95
CA PRO A 209 -5.35 -10.56 0.68
C PRO A 209 -4.39 -10.74 1.86
N SER A 210 -4.06 -9.65 2.56
CA SER A 210 -3.19 -9.68 3.75
C SER A 210 -3.77 -10.52 4.89
N VAL A 211 -5.08 -10.44 5.14
CA VAL A 211 -5.77 -11.24 6.17
C VAL A 211 -5.92 -12.69 5.72
N ALA A 212 -6.27 -12.91 4.45
CA ALA A 212 -6.56 -14.24 3.94
C ALA A 212 -5.29 -15.10 3.79
N GLY A 213 -4.21 -14.50 3.29
CA GLY A 213 -2.94 -15.17 3.01
C GLY A 213 -1.92 -15.10 4.15
N SER A 214 -1.95 -14.05 4.97
CA SER A 214 -1.00 -13.82 6.07
C SER A 214 0.46 -14.00 5.63
N THR A 215 1.33 -14.52 6.49
CA THR A 215 2.74 -14.76 6.19
C THR A 215 2.94 -15.70 4.99
N SER A 216 2.04 -16.65 4.73
CA SER A 216 2.16 -17.55 3.59
C SER A 216 2.09 -16.83 2.23
N LEU A 217 1.29 -15.76 2.13
CA LEU A 217 1.29 -14.92 0.92
C LEU A 217 2.60 -14.12 0.80
N VAL A 218 3.15 -13.64 1.91
CA VAL A 218 4.43 -12.90 1.92
C VAL A 218 5.58 -13.80 1.45
N GLU A 219 5.64 -15.03 1.96
CA GLU A 219 6.63 -16.03 1.55
C GLU A 219 6.57 -16.28 0.03
N ARG A 220 5.35 -16.48 -0.50
CA ARG A 220 5.11 -16.65 -1.94
C ARG A 220 5.52 -15.45 -2.79
N LEU A 221 5.24 -14.24 -2.33
CA LEU A 221 5.67 -13.02 -3.03
C LEU A 221 7.21 -12.93 -3.07
N ILE A 222 7.89 -13.28 -1.99
CA ILE A 222 9.36 -13.30 -1.95
C ILE A 222 9.91 -14.38 -2.89
N GLU A 223 9.34 -15.59 -2.86
CA GLU A 223 9.76 -16.70 -3.73
C GLU A 223 9.55 -16.40 -5.22
N SER A 224 8.47 -15.70 -5.56
CA SER A 224 8.14 -15.26 -6.94
C SER A 224 8.93 -14.03 -7.40
N GLY A 225 9.71 -13.40 -6.52
CA GLY A 225 10.72 -12.41 -6.90
C GLY A 225 10.65 -11.06 -6.20
N VAL A 226 9.64 -10.79 -5.35
CA VAL A 226 9.59 -9.55 -4.58
C VAL A 226 10.78 -9.50 -3.62
N LYS A 227 11.57 -8.43 -3.69
CA LYS A 227 12.64 -8.22 -2.70
C LYS A 227 12.02 -7.74 -1.40
N PHE A 228 12.44 -8.31 -0.29
CA PHE A 228 12.01 -7.92 1.05
C PHE A 228 13.22 -7.72 1.96
N LYS A 229 13.20 -6.64 2.75
CA LYS A 229 14.21 -6.37 3.78
C LYS A 229 13.52 -5.94 5.06
N MET A 230 13.74 -6.70 6.12
CA MET A 230 13.25 -6.41 7.48
C MET A 230 14.36 -5.78 8.32
N GLY A 231 13.99 -4.89 9.23
CA GLY A 231 14.89 -4.21 10.17
C GLY A 231 15.51 -2.92 9.62
N ASP A 232 15.54 -2.74 8.31
CA ASP A 232 16.07 -1.55 7.66
C ASP A 232 15.48 -1.37 6.25
N TRP A 233 15.70 -0.20 5.65
CA TRP A 233 15.35 0.06 4.25
C TRP A 233 16.45 -0.40 3.30
N MET A 234 16.06 -0.87 2.12
CA MET A 234 17.00 -1.14 1.02
C MET A 234 17.66 0.16 0.56
N ALA A 235 18.94 0.10 0.19
CA ALA A 235 19.72 1.25 -0.23
C ALA A 235 20.09 1.15 -1.71
N GLY A 236 20.10 2.28 -2.42
CA GLY A 236 20.70 2.44 -3.75
C GLY A 236 20.56 1.24 -4.69
N GLY A 237 21.63 0.45 -4.82
CA GLY A 237 21.71 -0.70 -5.74
C GLY A 237 20.74 -1.86 -5.43
N ASP A 238 20.24 -1.96 -4.20
CA ASP A 238 19.25 -2.98 -3.84
C ASP A 238 17.86 -2.68 -4.44
N LEU A 239 17.61 -1.41 -4.81
CA LEU A 239 16.33 -0.92 -5.33
C LEU A 239 16.08 -1.23 -6.81
N ALA A 240 17.05 -1.83 -7.51
CA ALA A 240 16.81 -2.27 -8.88
C ALA A 240 15.64 -3.27 -8.94
N PRO A 241 14.82 -3.28 -10.02
CA PRO A 241 13.74 -4.24 -10.15
C PRO A 241 14.26 -5.68 -10.01
N PRO A 242 13.48 -6.59 -9.42
CA PRO A 242 13.77 -8.00 -9.54
C PRO A 242 13.66 -8.43 -11.01
N SER A 243 14.43 -9.43 -11.42
CA SER A 243 14.25 -10.02 -12.75
C SER A 243 12.83 -10.59 -12.86
N MET A 244 12.11 -10.24 -13.93
CA MET A 244 10.85 -10.92 -14.25
C MET A 244 11.16 -12.41 -14.53
N LYS A 245 10.57 -13.29 -13.72
CA LYS A 245 10.65 -14.75 -13.85
C LYS A 245 9.35 -15.29 -14.40
#